data_AF-A0A811MTZ0-F1
#
_entry.id   AF-A0A811MTZ0-F1
#
_cell.length_a   1.000
_cell.length_b   1.000
_cell.length_c   1.000
_cell.angle_alpha   90.00
_cell.angle_beta   90.00
_cell.angle_gamma   90.00
#
_symmetry.space_group_name_H-M   'P 1'
#
loop_
_entity.id
_entity.type
_entity.pdbx_description
1 polymer ?
#
loop_
_entity_poly.entity_id
_entity_poly.type
_entity_poly.pdbx_seq_one_letter_code
_entity_poly.pdbx_strand_id
1 'polypeptide(L)'
;MKEYIPKLEKWEKSNRIAKMIIRCSLSVNMMRGFLSDGKNNEGLSAKALHNSIKAHFRNVFLFDKLINSCYDGISGLGNHIKNLFDMAYELKALGLDVSNEFMVLPTISERGAKSKETLME
;
A
#
# COMPACT_ATOMS: atom_id res chain seq x y z
N MET A 1 -21.99 -3.91 37.90
CA MET A 1 -22.02 -4.72 36.65
C MET A 1 -23.11 -4.33 35.64
N LYS A 2 -24.26 -3.76 36.03
CA LYS A 2 -25.39 -3.52 35.09
C LYS A 2 -25.14 -2.47 33.99
N GLU A 3 -24.25 -1.50 34.23
CA GLU A 3 -23.95 -0.44 33.25
C GLU A 3 -22.98 -0.85 32.12
N TYR A 4 -22.20 -1.92 32.32
CA TYR A 4 -21.14 -2.33 31.39
C TYR A 4 -21.70 -3.01 30.14
N ILE A 5 -22.74 -3.83 30.31
CA ILE A 5 -23.42 -4.58 29.26
C ILE A 5 -24.06 -3.67 28.20
N PRO A 6 -24.85 -2.62 28.55
CA PRO A 6 -25.43 -1.71 27.55
C PRO A 6 -24.39 -0.82 26.85
N LYS A 7 -23.22 -0.57 27.47
CA LYS A 7 -22.11 0.14 26.83
C LYS A 7 -21.43 -0.74 25.78
N LEU A 8 -21.24 -2.03 26.07
CA LEU A 8 -20.68 -3.00 25.13
C LEU A 8 -21.57 -3.20 23.91
N GLU A 9 -22.88 -3.39 24.11
CA GLU A 9 -23.84 -3.58 23.01
C GLU A 9 -23.88 -2.38 22.06
N LYS A 10 -23.89 -1.16 22.61
CA LYS A 10 -23.81 0.08 21.81
C LYS A 10 -22.51 0.17 21.00
N TRP A 11 -21.39 -0.24 21.59
CA TRP A 11 -20.10 -0.27 20.91
C TRP A 11 -20.09 -1.29 19.77
N GLU A 12 -20.59 -2.50 20.00
CA GLU A 12 -20.67 -3.56 18.98
C GLU A 12 -21.55 -3.16 17.79
N LYS A 13 -22.72 -2.55 18.07
CA LYS A 13 -23.61 -2.03 17.03
C LYS A 13 -22.94 -0.93 16.20
N SER A 14 -22.27 0.03 16.86
CA SER A 14 -21.54 1.10 16.17
C SER A 14 -20.38 0.54 15.33
N ASN A 15 -19.64 -0.43 15.88
CA ASN A 15 -18.55 -1.11 15.19
C ASN A 15 -19.05 -1.87 13.94
N ARG A 16 -20.22 -2.51 14.02
CA ARG A 16 -20.86 -3.17 12.87
C ARG A 16 -21.24 -2.18 11.77
N ILE A 17 -21.85 -1.05 12.13
CA ILE A 17 -22.22 0.00 11.17
C ILE A 17 -20.98 0.60 10.53
N ALA A 18 -19.95 0.93 11.31
CA ALA A 18 -18.69 1.47 10.81
C ALA A 18 -18.01 0.51 9.82
N LYS A 19 -18.01 -0.81 10.09
CA LYS A 19 -17.54 -1.81 9.13
C LYS A 19 -18.30 -1.76 7.81
N MET A 20 -19.61 -1.62 7.86
CA MET A 20 -20.45 -1.55 6.67
C MET A 20 -20.14 -0.29 5.85
N ILE A 21 -20.04 0.87 6.50
CA ILE A 21 -19.66 2.14 5.85
C ILE A 21 -18.30 1.99 5.18
N ILE A 22 -17.28 1.50 5.90
CA ILE A 22 -15.93 1.29 5.33
C ILE A 22 -16.00 0.44 4.07
N ARG A 23 -16.73 -0.69 4.10
CA ARG A 23 -16.89 -1.58 2.93
C ARG A 23 -17.61 -0.88 1.78
N CYS A 24 -18.65 -0.11 2.05
CA CYS A 24 -19.42 0.62 1.04
C CYS A 24 -18.66 1.82 0.45
N SER A 25 -17.72 2.41 1.19
CA SER A 25 -16.91 3.55 0.71
C SER A 25 -15.78 3.14 -0.24
N LEU A 26 -15.47 1.85 -0.36
CA LEU A 26 -14.45 1.33 -1.28
C LEU A 26 -15.08 0.96 -2.63
N SER A 27 -14.35 1.22 -3.71
CA SER A 27 -14.77 0.74 -5.03
C SER A 27 -14.74 -0.78 -5.10
N VAL A 28 -15.55 -1.37 -6.00
CA VAL A 28 -15.62 -2.83 -6.19
C VAL A 28 -14.24 -3.41 -6.52
N ASN A 29 -13.43 -2.71 -7.32
CA ASN A 29 -12.07 -3.14 -7.68
C ASN A 29 -11.13 -3.15 -6.48
N MET A 30 -11.21 -2.11 -5.63
CA MET A 30 -10.45 -2.00 -4.38
C MET A 30 -10.81 -3.11 -3.40
N MET A 31 -12.11 -3.40 -3.27
CA MET A 31 -12.60 -4.48 -2.43
C MET A 31 -12.15 -5.85 -2.94
N ARG A 32 -12.18 -6.07 -4.26
CA ARG A 32 -11.74 -7.35 -4.86
C ARG A 32 -10.26 -7.61 -4.62
N GLY A 33 -9.39 -6.59 -4.77
CA GLY A 33 -7.96 -6.73 -4.45
C GLY A 33 -7.73 -7.07 -2.98
N PHE A 34 -8.37 -6.32 -2.07
CA PHE A 34 -8.22 -6.52 -0.63
C PHE A 34 -8.83 -7.83 -0.11
N LEU A 35 -9.98 -8.26 -0.65
CA LEU A 35 -10.68 -9.48 -0.24
C LEU A 35 -10.04 -10.76 -0.82
N SER A 36 -9.34 -10.65 -1.95
CA SER A 36 -8.67 -11.80 -2.56
C SER A 36 -7.38 -12.20 -1.83
N ASP A 37 -6.87 -11.38 -0.90
CA ASP A 37 -5.67 -11.65 -0.07
C ASP A 37 -5.90 -12.77 0.98
N GLY A 38 -7.02 -13.49 0.93
CA GLY A 38 -7.28 -14.68 1.77
C GLY A 38 -7.43 -14.40 3.27
N LYS A 39 -7.31 -13.13 3.72
CA LYS A 39 -7.46 -12.75 5.12
C LYS A 39 -8.94 -12.72 5.53
N ASN A 40 -9.28 -13.50 6.55
CA ASN A 40 -10.60 -13.54 7.20
C ASN A 40 -10.90 -12.23 7.96
N ASN A 41 -11.22 -11.17 7.22
CA ASN A 41 -11.50 -9.84 7.75
C ASN A 41 -12.84 -9.73 8.52
N GLU A 42 -13.64 -10.79 8.59
CA GLU A 42 -14.94 -10.81 9.28
C GLU A 42 -14.82 -10.57 10.80
N GLY A 43 -13.76 -11.10 11.41
CA GLY A 43 -13.48 -10.96 12.85
C GLY A 43 -12.85 -9.62 13.26
N LEU A 44 -12.47 -8.77 12.29
CA LEU A 44 -11.82 -7.50 12.61
C LEU A 44 -12.81 -6.49 13.18
N SER A 45 -12.32 -5.62 14.07
CA SER A 45 -13.01 -4.38 14.42
C SER A 45 -12.96 -3.40 13.24
N ALA A 46 -13.86 -2.41 13.21
CA ALA A 46 -13.86 -1.37 12.18
C ALA A 46 -12.51 -0.65 12.10
N LYS A 47 -11.87 -0.40 13.26
CA LYS A 47 -10.54 0.21 13.34
C LYS A 47 -9.46 -0.68 12.72
N ALA A 48 -9.46 -1.97 13.05
CA ALA A 48 -8.50 -2.92 12.50
C ALA A 48 -8.70 -3.12 10.99
N LEU A 49 -9.97 -3.17 10.54
CA LEU A 49 -10.33 -3.23 9.13
C LEU A 49 -9.79 -2.00 8.37
N HIS A 50 -10.05 -0.79 8.88
CA HIS A 50 -9.54 0.45 8.29
C HIS A 50 -8.01 0.47 8.20
N ASN A 51 -7.32 0.05 9.27
CA ASN A 51 -5.86 0.00 9.27
C ASN A 51 -5.31 -1.04 8.29
N SER A 52 -5.96 -2.20 8.17
CA SER A 52 -5.59 -3.25 7.21
C SER A 52 -5.73 -2.75 5.77
N ILE A 53 -6.84 -2.08 5.46
CA ILE A 53 -7.07 -1.44 4.17
C ILE A 53 -5.97 -0.41 3.88
N LYS A 54 -5.68 0.47 4.85
CA LYS A 54 -4.62 1.48 4.71
C LYS A 54 -3.25 0.85 4.45
N ALA A 55 -2.89 -0.22 5.16
CA ALA A 55 -1.65 -0.94 4.97
C ALA A 55 -1.56 -1.60 3.58
N HIS A 56 -2.65 -2.23 3.13
CA HIS A 56 -2.72 -2.83 1.80
C HIS A 56 -2.51 -1.79 0.69
N PHE A 57 -3.20 -0.65 0.75
CA PHE A 57 -3.01 0.41 -0.25
C PHE A 57 -1.63 1.05 -0.19
N ARG A 58 -1.06 1.18 1.01
CA ARG A 58 0.32 1.64 1.16
C ARG A 58 1.31 0.68 0.49
N ASN A 59 1.11 -0.63 0.65
CA ASN A 59 1.91 -1.66 -0.02
C ASN A 59 1.84 -1.52 -1.54
N VAL A 60 0.63 -1.50 -2.10
CA VAL A 60 0.44 -1.40 -3.55
C VAL A 60 1.08 -0.12 -4.10
N PHE A 61 0.87 1.02 -3.42
CA PHE A 61 1.45 2.30 -3.83
C PHE A 61 2.98 2.32 -3.76
N LEU A 62 3.57 1.80 -2.67
CA LEU A 62 5.03 1.74 -2.53
C LEU A 62 5.66 0.80 -3.54
N PHE A 63 5.02 -0.33 -3.82
CA PHE A 63 5.50 -1.28 -4.80
C PHE A 63 5.48 -0.70 -6.23
N ASP A 64 4.38 -0.04 -6.60
CA ASP A 64 4.29 0.68 -7.87
C ASP A 64 5.35 1.79 -7.97
N LYS A 65 5.54 2.56 -6.89
CA LYS A 65 6.57 3.60 -6.83
C LYS A 65 7.97 3.00 -6.95
N LEU A 66 8.25 1.87 -6.32
CA LEU A 66 9.54 1.19 -6.36
C LEU A 66 9.88 0.75 -7.79
N ILE A 67 8.93 0.11 -8.49
CA ILE A 67 9.12 -0.37 -9.87
C ILE A 67 9.31 0.79 -10.85
N ASN A 68 8.58 1.89 -10.66
CA ASN A 68 8.65 3.06 -11.52
C ASN A 68 9.71 4.08 -11.08
N SER A 69 10.52 3.78 -10.06
CA SER A 69 11.54 4.71 -9.57
C SER A 69 12.74 4.71 -10.51
N CYS A 70 12.84 5.74 -11.36
CA CYS A 70 14.01 5.95 -12.20
C CYS A 70 14.98 6.96 -11.56
N TYR A 71 16.27 6.77 -11.82
CA TYR A 71 17.28 7.77 -11.48
C TYR A 71 17.08 9.04 -12.32
N ASP A 72 17.06 10.20 -11.68
CA ASP A 72 16.79 11.49 -12.34
C ASP A 72 18.03 12.15 -12.96
N GLY A 73 19.23 11.58 -12.75
CA GLY A 73 20.49 12.13 -13.25
C GLY A 73 21.03 13.31 -12.44
N ILE A 74 20.26 13.82 -11.46
CA ILE A 74 20.57 15.06 -10.73
C ILE A 74 20.80 14.78 -9.25
N SER A 75 19.88 14.04 -8.63
CA SER A 75 20.06 13.54 -7.27
C SER A 75 21.22 12.56 -7.26
N GLY A 76 22.07 12.52 -6.22
CA GLY A 76 23.20 11.60 -6.22
C GLY A 76 22.75 10.13 -6.29
N LEU A 77 23.43 9.30 -7.08
CA LEU A 77 23.11 7.86 -7.25
C LEU A 77 22.96 7.12 -5.90
N GLY A 78 23.83 7.41 -4.93
CA GLY A 78 23.72 6.83 -3.59
C GLY A 78 22.42 7.19 -2.87
N ASN A 79 21.86 8.38 -3.10
CA ASN A 79 20.58 8.81 -2.54
C ASN A 79 19.41 8.09 -3.21
N HIS A 80 19.48 7.88 -4.53
CA HIS A 80 18.50 7.09 -5.26
C HIS A 80 18.49 5.62 -4.78
N ILE A 81 19.68 5.00 -4.67
CA ILE A 81 19.83 3.63 -4.14
C ILE A 81 19.27 3.55 -2.71
N LYS A 82 19.62 4.50 -1.84
CA LYS A 82 19.09 4.55 -0.47
C LYS A 82 17.56 4.61 -0.46
N ASN A 83 16.94 5.46 -1.29
CA ASN A 83 15.49 5.53 -1.39
C ASN A 83 14.85 4.21 -1.85
N LEU A 84 15.49 3.47 -2.76
CA LEU A 84 15.02 2.12 -3.15
C LEU A 84 15.02 1.18 -1.95
N PHE A 85 16.12 1.15 -1.18
CA PHE A 85 16.23 0.33 0.04
C PHE A 85 15.24 0.73 1.13
N ASP A 86 15.04 2.03 1.37
CA ASP A 86 14.06 2.52 2.34
C ASP A 86 12.63 2.07 1.96
N MET A 87 12.27 2.11 0.66
CA MET A 87 10.98 1.62 0.18
C MET A 87 10.84 0.10 0.33
N ALA A 88 11.87 -0.69 0.00
CA ALA A 88 11.82 -2.14 0.20
C ALA A 88 11.73 -2.55 1.68
N TYR A 89 12.42 -1.81 2.55
CA TYR A 89 12.32 -2.03 3.99
C TYR A 89 10.90 -1.73 4.51
N GLU A 90 10.28 -0.63 4.04
CA GLU A 90 8.89 -0.30 4.39
C GLU A 90 7.91 -1.38 3.88
N LEU A 91 8.09 -1.89 2.67
CA LEU A 91 7.30 -3.00 2.12
C LEU A 91 7.44 -4.27 2.97
N LYS A 92 8.66 -4.60 3.40
CA LYS A 92 8.92 -5.73 4.29
C LYS A 92 8.22 -5.59 5.63
N ALA A 93 8.26 -4.39 6.23
CA ALA A 93 7.54 -4.10 7.48
C ALA A 93 6.01 -4.26 7.35
N LEU A 94 5.48 -4.06 6.15
CA LEU A 94 4.07 -4.24 5.82
C LEU A 94 3.73 -5.67 5.31
N GLY A 95 4.70 -6.59 5.34
CA GLY A 95 4.50 -8.01 5.04
C GLY A 95 4.75 -8.42 3.59
N LEU A 96 5.33 -7.54 2.75
CA LEU A 96 5.72 -7.85 1.38
C LEU A 96 7.25 -7.84 1.28
N ASP A 97 7.87 -9.02 1.19
CA ASP A 97 9.32 -9.12 0.99
C ASP A 97 9.65 -8.93 -0.50
N VAL A 98 10.45 -7.91 -0.81
CA VAL A 98 10.91 -7.64 -2.17
C VAL A 98 12.34 -8.14 -2.29
N SER A 99 12.59 -9.06 -3.23
CA SER A 99 13.95 -9.54 -3.50
C SER A 99 14.82 -8.41 -4.06
N ASN A 100 16.09 -8.37 -3.65
CA ASN A 100 17.10 -7.43 -4.14
C ASN A 100 17.19 -7.42 -5.69
N GLU A 101 16.87 -8.53 -6.35
CA GLU A 101 16.88 -8.65 -7.81
C GLU A 101 15.85 -7.74 -8.50
N PHE A 102 14.69 -7.50 -7.86
CA PHE A 102 13.69 -6.55 -8.36
C PHE A 102 14.12 -5.09 -8.19
N MET A 103 15.12 -4.82 -7.35
CA MET A 103 15.64 -3.48 -7.08
C MET A 103 16.74 -3.07 -8.08
N VAL A 104 17.28 -4.03 -8.84
CA VAL A 104 18.29 -3.78 -9.88
C VAL A 104 17.63 -3.29 -11.18
N LEU A 105 16.41 -3.75 -11.50
CA LEU A 105 15.69 -3.36 -12.72
C LEU A 105 15.44 -1.84 -12.87
N PRO A 106 15.04 -1.10 -11.81
CA PRO A 106 14.86 0.35 -11.89
C PRO A 106 16.20 1.11 -12.06
N THR A 107 17.31 0.53 -11.60
CA THR A 107 18.65 1.17 -11.71
C THR A 107 19.24 1.13 -13.12
N ILE A 108 18.81 0.20 -13.98
CA ILE A 108 19.37 -0.02 -15.33
C ILE A 108 18.38 0.41 -16.44
N SER A 109 17.14 0.77 -16.10
CA SER A 109 16.13 1.13 -17.10
C SER A 109 16.36 2.54 -17.68
N GLU A 110 17.14 2.63 -18.76
CA GLU A 110 17.26 3.77 -19.70
C GLU A 110 15.94 4.11 -20.45
N ARG A 111 14.81 4.21 -19.74
CA ARG A 111 13.54 4.64 -20.36
C ARG A 111 13.32 6.16 -20.35
N GLY A 112 14.29 6.92 -19.83
CA GLY A 112 14.23 8.38 -19.69
C GLY A 112 15.03 9.20 -20.70
N ALA A 113 15.74 8.59 -21.68
CA ALA A 113 16.59 9.35 -22.60
C ALA A 113 16.02 9.57 -24.01
N LYS A 114 15.01 8.80 -24.46
CA LYS A 114 14.54 8.85 -25.87
C LYS A 114 13.32 9.73 -26.16
N SER A 115 12.72 10.41 -25.18
CA SER A 115 11.49 11.21 -25.43
C SER A 115 11.73 12.71 -25.67
N LYS A 116 12.97 13.20 -25.71
CA LYS A 116 13.26 14.62 -25.98
C LYS A 116 14.00 14.92 -27.29
N GLU A 117 14.41 13.91 -28.06
CA GLU A 117 15.12 14.10 -29.34
C GLU A 117 14.26 13.96 -30.60
N THR A 118 12.94 13.68 -30.49
CA THR A 118 12.07 13.52 -31.67
C THR A 118 11.09 14.69 -31.88
N LEU A 119 11.44 15.89 -31.43
CA LEU A 119 10.69 17.12 -31.74
C LEU A 119 11.57 18.27 -32.26
N MET A 120 12.79 17.96 -32.72
CA MET A 120 13.60 18.89 -33.52
C MET A 120 14.27 18.15 -34.69
N GLU A 121 13.46 17.63 -35.60
CA GLU A 121 13.79 17.59 -37.04
C GLU A 121 12.54 17.96 -37.84
#